data_AF-A0A836HDA3-F1
#
_entry.id   AF-A0A836HDA3-F1
#
_cell.length_a   1.000
_cell.length_b   1.000
_cell.length_c   1.000
_cell.angle_alpha   90.00
_cell.angle_beta   90.00
_cell.angle_gamma   90.00
#
_symmetry.space_group_name_H-M   'P 1'
#
loop_
_entity.id
_entity.type
_entity.pdbx_description
1 polymer ?
#
loop_
_entity_poly.entity_id
_entity_poly.type
_entity_poly.pdbx_seq_one_letter_code
_entity_poly.pdbx_strand_id
1 'polypeptide(L)'
;MQQPGSHQIQPIDSLTPFLGGKWWIRARVTDKTDIRTWNKPTSQGKLFSFTLIDESAAIRATVFNDAVDTFEPLIVNGQVYYFSGGQVKNANRRFSNVNNDYELTFDRSSEIMLARQDTSTAALPMQRYNFVPIELLKQREVGSLVDVLGVVLKVDEVSSITQKSTGRELVKRNVKMGDMTAAVEVTFWNDEAKAWGYPVGTVVALRQLKVGSFDGVTLSSTYQTKIDVNPTDLPDVKKLATWYVSTGGANVTSLSSQGLGAAGGAGGESDRGRKYLDEIQSEGIGRGLKPEYVDVRCVPIYFKQDAQWYDACPTCNKKVTEEGAQGDRFRCEKCDKTVTPTQRYLVSIQVTDNVSQAWLTLFNEAGIEFFGMEAAELKRRAQEDPLYIAKLAQGRMNRPVVMRLRVKEETNSNAITGEESDRLRMSVVRISEFMPIAGTSEETRRRLAQNLRTECDEILRLIEAYI
;
A
#
# COMPACT_ATOMS: atom_id res chain seq x y z
N MET A 1 13.97 -0.19 44.54
CA MET A 1 13.76 1.06 43.77
C MET A 1 12.53 1.74 44.34
N GLN A 2 12.61 3.05 44.61
CA GLN A 2 11.47 3.83 45.13
C GLN A 2 10.52 4.16 43.98
N GLN A 3 9.21 4.06 44.21
CA GLN A 3 8.20 4.48 43.22
C GLN A 3 8.31 6.00 43.00
N PRO A 4 8.16 6.49 41.75
CA PRO A 4 8.15 7.92 41.49
C PRO A 4 6.94 8.58 42.18
N GLY A 5 7.13 9.79 42.73
CA GLY A 5 6.01 10.57 43.24
C GLY A 5 5.08 10.99 42.10
N SER A 6 3.78 11.16 42.37
CA SER A 6 2.78 11.50 41.34
C SER A 6 3.12 12.75 40.52
N HIS A 7 3.86 13.70 41.10
CA HIS A 7 4.28 14.95 40.46
C HIS A 7 5.44 14.77 39.47
N GLN A 8 6.05 13.60 39.43
CA GLN A 8 7.15 13.26 38.49
C GLN A 8 6.64 12.50 37.26
N ILE A 9 5.38 12.03 37.28
CA ILE A 9 4.77 11.27 36.20
C ILE A 9 4.20 12.24 35.16
N GLN A 10 4.61 12.08 33.91
CA GLN A 10 4.15 12.88 32.79
C GLN A 10 3.21 12.07 31.88
N PRO A 11 2.25 12.73 31.22
CA PRO A 11 1.42 12.09 30.22
C PRO A 11 2.24 11.76 28.96
N ILE A 12 1.92 10.65 28.30
CA ILE A 12 2.58 10.17 27.06
C ILE A 12 2.58 11.26 25.99
N ASP A 13 1.49 12.03 25.86
CA ASP A 13 1.34 13.09 24.86
C ASP A 13 2.34 14.25 25.07
N SER A 14 2.88 14.42 26.28
CA SER A 14 3.90 15.43 26.56
C SER A 14 5.32 15.01 26.17
N LEU A 15 5.53 13.74 25.84
CA LEU A 15 6.86 13.22 25.51
C LEU A 15 7.35 13.79 24.18
N THR A 16 8.55 14.37 24.20
CA THR A 16 9.25 14.90 23.03
C THR A 16 10.72 14.52 23.08
N PRO A 17 11.43 14.51 21.94
CA PRO A 17 12.87 14.26 21.89
C PRO A 17 13.73 15.23 22.73
N PHE A 18 13.17 16.38 23.13
CA PHE A 18 13.89 17.44 23.82
C PHE A 18 13.84 17.33 25.35
N LEU A 19 12.99 16.45 25.90
CA LEU A 19 12.82 16.28 27.35
C LEU A 19 14.03 15.59 28.05
N GLY A 20 15.02 15.13 27.29
CA GLY A 20 16.13 14.35 27.83
C GLY A 20 15.69 13.00 28.39
N GLY A 21 16.52 12.38 29.24
CA GLY A 21 16.26 11.04 29.80
C GLY A 21 15.63 11.04 31.20
N LYS A 22 15.20 12.19 31.74
CA LYS A 22 14.66 12.32 33.11
C LYS A 22 13.15 12.54 33.08
N TRP A 23 12.41 11.53 32.65
CA TRP A 23 10.95 11.52 32.67
C TRP A 23 10.45 10.18 33.20
N TRP A 24 9.29 10.21 33.83
CA TRP A 24 8.56 9.01 34.23
C TRP A 24 7.20 9.04 33.53
N ILE A 25 6.79 7.90 32.96
CA ILE A 25 5.41 7.69 32.53
C ILE A 25 4.83 6.49 33.25
N ARG A 26 3.51 6.51 33.43
CA ARG A 26 2.74 5.37 33.91
C ARG A 26 1.82 4.92 32.80
N ALA A 27 2.03 3.70 32.31
CA ALA A 27 1.28 3.22 31.15
C ALA A 27 0.95 1.74 31.26
N ARG A 28 -0.20 1.37 30.69
CA ARG A 28 -0.57 -0.02 30.47
C ARG A 28 0.14 -0.54 29.22
N VAL A 29 0.73 -1.71 29.33
CA VAL A 29 1.31 -2.42 28.18
C VAL A 29 0.21 -3.13 27.42
N THR A 30 0.18 -2.91 26.12
CA THR A 30 -0.68 -3.58 25.14
C THR A 30 0.16 -4.06 23.96
N ASP A 31 -0.36 -4.98 23.14
CA ASP A 31 0.25 -5.38 21.86
C ASP A 31 1.73 -5.78 21.90
N LYS A 32 2.15 -6.48 22.97
CA LYS A 32 3.49 -7.05 23.07
C LYS A 32 3.72 -8.06 21.93
N THR A 33 4.78 -7.85 21.15
CA THR A 33 5.19 -8.75 20.07
C THR A 33 6.18 -9.80 20.54
N ASP A 34 6.28 -10.90 19.80
CA ASP A 34 7.38 -11.84 19.95
C ASP A 34 8.74 -11.19 19.66
N ILE A 35 9.80 -11.82 20.15
CA ILE A 35 11.18 -11.42 19.87
C ILE A 35 11.47 -11.67 18.40
N ARG A 36 11.86 -10.61 17.70
CA ARG A 36 12.35 -10.68 16.32
C ARG A 36 13.84 -10.49 16.28
N THR A 37 14.51 -11.31 15.46
CA THR A 37 15.94 -11.19 15.17
C THR A 37 16.14 -10.58 13.79
N TRP A 38 17.17 -9.77 13.65
CA TRP A 38 17.60 -9.26 12.35
C TRP A 38 19.09 -9.54 12.17
N ASN A 39 19.48 -9.81 10.92
CA ASN A 39 20.86 -10.07 10.54
C ASN A 39 21.16 -9.25 9.28
N LYS A 40 22.00 -8.22 9.43
CA LYS A 40 22.51 -7.38 8.35
C LYS A 40 24.01 -7.67 8.19
N PRO A 41 24.60 -7.43 7.01
CA PRO A 41 26.03 -7.68 6.77
C PRO A 41 26.96 -7.02 7.81
N THR A 42 26.54 -5.89 8.37
CA THR A 42 27.32 -5.08 9.32
C THR A 42 26.92 -5.27 10.78
N SER A 43 25.80 -5.94 11.07
CA SER A 43 25.28 -6.01 12.43
C SER A 43 24.20 -7.08 12.58
N GLN A 44 24.02 -7.59 13.78
CA GLN A 44 22.94 -8.52 14.12
C GLN A 44 22.35 -8.10 15.46
N GLY A 45 21.07 -8.40 15.66
CA GLY A 45 20.41 -8.04 16.90
C GLY A 45 19.04 -8.66 17.04
N LYS A 46 18.43 -8.39 18.19
CA LYS A 46 17.07 -8.81 18.51
C LYS A 46 16.29 -7.63 19.06
N LEU A 47 14.98 -7.64 18.86
CA LEU A 47 14.08 -6.64 19.40
C LEU A 47 12.73 -7.25 19.70
N PHE A 48 12.00 -6.63 20.62
CA PHE A 48 10.56 -6.79 20.71
C PHE A 48 9.93 -5.41 20.90
N SER A 49 8.66 -5.28 20.52
CA SER A 49 7.92 -4.03 20.65
C SER A 49 6.62 -4.25 21.38
N PHE A 50 6.10 -3.19 21.98
CA PHE A 50 4.79 -3.15 22.63
C PHE A 50 4.23 -1.74 22.54
N THR A 51 2.93 -1.60 22.76
CA THR A 51 2.24 -0.32 22.81
C THR A 51 1.99 0.06 24.26
N LEU A 52 2.33 1.29 24.62
CA LEU A 52 2.05 1.88 25.91
C LEU A 52 0.83 2.79 25.80
N ILE A 53 -0.10 2.65 26.74
CA ILE A 53 -1.33 3.44 26.76
C ILE A 53 -1.50 4.08 28.14
N ASP A 54 -1.76 5.39 28.13
CA ASP A 54 -2.20 6.14 29.31
C ASP A 54 -3.51 6.91 29.05
N GLU A 55 -3.91 7.79 29.97
CA GLU A 55 -5.12 8.62 29.79
C GLU A 55 -4.99 9.59 28.59
N SER A 56 -3.78 10.02 28.26
CA SER A 56 -3.51 11.03 27.23
C SER A 56 -3.44 10.44 25.82
N ALA A 57 -2.58 9.44 25.60
CA ALA A 57 -2.23 8.93 24.28
C ALA A 57 -1.77 7.47 24.33
N ALA A 58 -1.56 6.90 23.14
CA ALA A 58 -0.81 5.66 22.99
C ALA A 58 0.54 5.98 22.35
N ILE A 59 1.58 5.24 22.71
CA ILE A 59 2.92 5.36 22.11
C ILE A 59 3.52 3.98 21.92
N ARG A 60 4.20 3.75 20.80
CA ARG A 60 4.91 2.51 20.57
C ARG A 60 6.26 2.55 21.28
N ALA A 61 6.63 1.46 21.94
CA ALA A 61 7.95 1.26 22.52
C ALA A 61 8.65 0.04 21.92
N THR A 62 9.96 0.14 21.73
CA THR A 62 10.81 -0.95 21.24
C THR A 62 12.01 -1.14 22.15
N VAL A 63 12.30 -2.40 22.48
CA VAL A 63 13.47 -2.78 23.27
C VAL A 63 14.44 -3.51 22.35
N PHE A 64 15.73 -3.16 22.40
CA PHE A 64 16.76 -3.75 21.54
C PHE A 64 17.82 -4.53 22.32
N ASN A 65 18.35 -5.57 21.68
CA ASN A 65 19.55 -6.33 22.06
C ASN A 65 19.51 -6.85 23.51
N ASP A 66 20.54 -6.57 24.30
CA ASP A 66 20.69 -7.04 25.69
C ASP A 66 19.52 -6.64 26.59
N ALA A 67 18.86 -5.52 26.30
CA ALA A 67 17.71 -5.07 27.08
C ALA A 67 16.50 -6.00 26.87
N VAL A 68 16.45 -6.74 25.77
CA VAL A 68 15.41 -7.75 25.51
C VAL A 68 15.47 -8.84 26.56
N ASP A 69 16.66 -9.36 26.88
CA ASP A 69 16.82 -10.44 27.86
C ASP A 69 16.41 -10.02 29.26
N THR A 70 16.49 -8.71 29.55
CA THR A 70 16.15 -8.14 30.86
C THR A 70 14.66 -7.83 30.97
N PHE A 71 14.08 -7.16 29.98
CA PHE A 71 12.72 -6.62 30.08
C PHE A 71 11.63 -7.51 29.49
N GLU A 72 11.95 -8.36 28.51
CA GLU A 72 10.94 -9.22 27.89
C GLU A 72 10.23 -10.11 28.93
N PRO A 73 10.94 -10.79 29.87
CA PRO A 73 10.30 -11.63 30.87
C PRO A 73 9.50 -10.83 31.92
N LEU A 74 9.83 -9.54 32.11
CA LEU A 74 9.20 -8.67 33.09
C LEU A 74 7.92 -8.02 32.56
N ILE A 75 7.84 -7.81 31.25
CA ILE A 75 6.73 -7.11 30.61
C ILE A 75 5.64 -8.10 30.22
N VAL A 76 4.53 -8.02 30.94
CA VAL A 76 3.31 -8.78 30.71
C VAL A 76 2.22 -7.89 30.11
N ASN A 77 1.58 -8.37 29.05
CA ASN A 77 0.49 -7.67 28.37
C ASN A 77 -0.70 -7.42 29.33
N GLY A 78 -1.31 -6.24 29.24
CA GLY A 78 -2.45 -5.80 30.07
C GLY A 78 -2.08 -5.22 31.45
N GLN A 79 -0.83 -5.39 31.89
CA GLN A 79 -0.35 -4.86 33.18
C GLN A 79 0.14 -3.41 33.05
N VAL A 80 0.16 -2.69 34.17
CA VAL A 80 0.59 -1.28 34.24
C VAL A 80 1.96 -1.18 34.88
N TYR A 81 2.84 -0.38 34.26
CA TYR A 81 4.20 -0.17 34.73
C TYR A 81 4.52 1.32 34.77
N TYR A 82 5.48 1.68 35.60
CA TYR A 82 6.24 2.91 35.50
C TYR A 82 7.43 2.67 34.58
N PHE A 83 7.60 3.55 33.59
CA PHE A 83 8.73 3.56 32.69
C PHE A 83 9.50 4.87 32.89
N SER A 84 10.82 4.76 32.92
CA SER A 84 11.73 5.89 32.98
C SER A 84 12.99 5.59 32.20
N GLY A 85 13.62 6.65 31.71
CA GLY A 85 14.70 6.54 30.75
C GLY A 85 14.20 6.02 29.40
N GLY A 86 15.13 5.88 28.46
CA GLY A 86 14.81 5.60 27.07
C GLY A 86 14.81 6.85 26.19
N GLN A 87 14.88 6.62 24.89
CA GLN A 87 15.01 7.65 23.87
C GLN A 87 13.69 7.84 23.14
N VAL A 88 13.23 9.09 23.08
CA VAL A 88 12.06 9.49 22.27
C VAL A 88 12.55 9.81 20.85
N LYS A 89 12.02 9.12 19.85
CA LYS A 89 12.36 9.31 18.42
C LYS A 89 11.11 9.53 17.60
N ASN A 90 11.25 10.06 16.39
CA ASN A 90 10.12 10.17 15.47
C ASN A 90 9.60 8.77 15.09
N ALA A 91 8.29 8.58 15.15
CA ALA A 91 7.64 7.32 14.87
C ALA A 91 7.80 6.90 13.39
N ASN A 92 8.14 5.64 13.16
CA ASN A 92 8.10 5.09 11.81
C ASN A 92 6.69 4.58 11.47
N ARG A 93 5.88 5.47 10.87
CA ARG A 93 4.47 5.21 10.51
C ARG A 93 4.25 4.07 9.51
N ARG A 94 5.29 3.59 8.82
CA ARG A 94 5.19 2.38 7.97
C ARG A 94 4.99 1.11 8.80
N PHE A 95 5.46 1.12 10.04
CA PHE A 95 5.44 -0.07 10.91
C PHE A 95 4.54 0.10 12.13
N SER A 96 4.17 1.34 12.49
CA SER A 96 3.33 1.66 13.66
C SER A 96 1.90 2.04 13.23
N ASN A 97 0.88 1.45 13.87
CA ASN A 97 -0.52 1.84 13.75
C ASN A 97 -0.95 2.86 14.83
N VAL A 98 -0.06 3.19 15.77
CA VAL A 98 -0.30 4.14 16.85
C VAL A 98 -0.23 5.56 16.29
N ASN A 99 -1.28 6.35 16.50
CA ASN A 99 -1.33 7.75 16.10
C ASN A 99 -0.53 8.64 17.07
N ASN A 100 0.80 8.48 17.04
CA ASN A 100 1.74 9.30 17.79
C ASN A 100 2.90 9.67 16.86
N ASP A 101 3.34 10.92 16.94
CA ASP A 101 4.47 11.43 16.14
C ASP A 101 5.81 10.88 16.63
N TYR A 102 5.82 10.31 17.84
CA TYR A 102 6.99 9.78 18.49
C TYR A 102 6.83 8.29 18.86
N GLU A 103 7.98 7.63 19.02
CA GLU A 103 8.12 6.27 19.52
C GLU A 103 9.25 6.22 20.56
N LEU A 104 9.16 5.26 21.48
CA LEU A 104 10.14 5.05 22.54
C LEU A 104 11.09 3.93 22.19
N THR A 105 12.36 4.12 22.51
CA THR A 105 13.37 3.07 22.51
C THR A 105 13.91 2.90 23.92
N PHE A 106 13.80 1.69 24.47
CA PHE A 106 14.38 1.34 25.77
C PHE A 106 15.66 0.52 25.59
N ASP A 107 16.61 0.77 26.49
CA ASP A 107 17.91 0.12 26.56
C ASP A 107 18.20 -0.32 28.02
N ARG A 108 19.40 -0.87 28.29
CA ARG A 108 19.75 -1.35 29.63
C ARG A 108 19.78 -0.26 30.71
N SER A 109 19.82 1.02 30.33
CA SER A 109 19.77 2.14 31.27
C SER A 109 18.36 2.56 31.65
N SER A 110 17.34 2.01 30.97
CA SER A 110 15.94 2.29 31.24
C SER A 110 15.46 1.59 32.50
N GLU A 111 14.54 2.21 33.22
CA GLU A 111 13.93 1.68 34.43
C GLU A 111 12.47 1.31 34.16
N ILE A 112 12.11 0.04 34.40
CA ILE A 112 10.74 -0.47 34.20
C ILE A 112 10.29 -1.16 35.49
N MET A 113 9.23 -0.65 36.10
CA MET A 113 8.74 -1.11 37.40
C MET A 113 7.24 -1.38 37.37
N LEU A 114 6.81 -2.56 37.81
CA LEU A 114 5.40 -2.92 37.87
C LEU A 114 4.63 -2.09 38.92
N ALA A 115 3.51 -1.49 38.53
CA ALA A 115 2.70 -0.61 39.38
C ALA A 115 1.73 -1.39 40.30
N ARG A 116 2.25 -2.31 41.12
CA ARG A 116 1.44 -3.29 41.91
C ARG A 116 0.44 -2.70 42.91
N GLN A 117 0.63 -1.45 43.36
CA GLN A 117 -0.11 -0.84 44.49
C GLN A 117 -0.81 0.48 44.12
N ASP A 118 -0.80 0.86 42.84
CA ASP A 118 -1.39 2.12 42.40
C ASP A 118 -2.87 1.91 42.06
N THR A 119 -3.77 2.44 42.91
CA THR A 119 -5.23 2.33 42.75
C THR A 119 -5.73 3.08 41.51
N SER A 120 -4.96 4.04 40.98
CA SER A 120 -5.30 4.77 39.76
C SER A 120 -4.95 4.02 38.47
N THR A 121 -4.37 2.81 38.56
CA THR A 121 -4.20 1.89 37.42
C THR A 121 -5.52 1.44 36.81
N ALA A 122 -6.61 1.44 37.58
CA ALA A 122 -7.95 1.11 37.10
C ALA A 122 -8.53 2.17 36.14
N ALA A 123 -8.07 3.42 36.25
CA ALA A 123 -8.49 4.51 35.37
C ALA A 123 -7.81 4.48 33.99
N LEU A 124 -6.70 3.74 33.86
CA LEU A 124 -6.00 3.61 32.60
C LEU A 124 -6.78 2.71 31.63
N PRO A 125 -7.03 3.18 30.39
CA PRO A 125 -7.78 2.40 29.42
C PRO A 125 -7.11 1.03 29.17
N MET A 126 -7.94 -0.01 29.05
CA MET A 126 -7.46 -1.38 28.80
C MET A 126 -6.93 -1.55 27.39
N GLN A 127 -7.52 -0.83 26.44
CA GLN A 127 -7.17 -0.87 25.03
C GLN A 127 -7.56 0.47 24.38
N ARG A 128 -6.80 0.89 23.38
CA ARG A 128 -7.10 2.10 22.59
C ARG A 128 -7.08 1.70 21.12
N TYR A 129 -8.20 1.91 20.45
CA TYR A 129 -8.33 1.66 19.02
C TYR A 129 -8.03 2.94 18.26
N ASN A 130 -7.34 2.81 17.13
CA ASN A 130 -7.15 3.92 16.19
C ASN A 130 -7.90 3.63 14.89
N PHE A 131 -9.23 3.58 14.99
CA PHE A 131 -10.07 3.18 13.87
C PHE A 131 -9.95 4.15 12.71
N VAL A 132 -9.77 3.58 11.52
CA VAL A 132 -9.85 4.32 10.26
C VAL A 132 -11.21 4.00 9.63
N PRO A 133 -12.03 5.01 9.30
CA PRO A 133 -13.23 4.81 8.50
C PRO A 133 -12.89 4.07 7.21
N ILE A 134 -13.72 3.10 6.83
CA ILE A 134 -13.40 2.19 5.72
C ILE A 134 -13.18 2.97 4.42
N GLU A 135 -13.99 3.99 4.13
CA GLU A 135 -13.84 4.84 2.93
C GLU A 135 -12.45 5.51 2.86
N LEU A 136 -11.89 5.92 4.00
CA LEU A 136 -10.58 6.58 4.08
C LEU A 136 -9.40 5.63 3.85
N LEU A 137 -9.62 4.32 3.75
CA LEU A 137 -8.58 3.35 3.42
C LEU A 137 -7.99 3.59 2.01
N LYS A 138 -8.72 4.24 1.09
CA LYS A 138 -8.21 4.64 -0.23
C LYS A 138 -6.99 5.56 -0.16
N GLN A 139 -6.87 6.32 0.92
CA GLN A 139 -5.79 7.28 1.14
C GLN A 139 -4.61 6.69 1.92
N ARG A 140 -4.74 5.45 2.42
CA ARG A 140 -3.69 4.77 3.19
C ARG A 140 -2.67 4.12 2.26
N GLU A 141 -1.40 4.17 2.66
CA GLU A 141 -0.31 3.55 1.91
C GLU A 141 -0.46 2.03 1.92
N VAL A 142 -0.30 1.40 0.76
CA VAL A 142 -0.29 -0.06 0.64
C VAL A 142 0.81 -0.64 1.53
N GLY A 143 0.46 -1.63 2.33
CA GLY A 143 1.34 -2.27 3.30
C GLY A 143 1.34 -1.63 4.69
N SER A 144 0.71 -0.46 4.88
CA SER A 144 0.49 0.10 6.22
C SER A 144 -0.47 -0.75 7.05
N LEU A 145 -0.37 -0.60 8.38
CA LEU A 145 -1.24 -1.28 9.35
C LEU A 145 -2.34 -0.33 9.83
N VAL A 146 -3.57 -0.82 9.86
CA VAL A 146 -4.77 -0.07 10.25
C VAL A 146 -5.63 -0.88 11.21
N ASP A 147 -6.40 -0.15 12.02
CA ASP A 147 -7.47 -0.73 12.83
C ASP A 147 -8.81 -0.33 12.20
N VAL A 148 -9.76 -1.25 12.14
CA VAL A 148 -11.08 -1.03 11.53
C VAL A 148 -12.17 -1.57 12.46
N LEU A 149 -13.24 -0.80 12.61
CA LEU A 149 -14.47 -1.22 13.27
C LEU A 149 -15.56 -1.35 12.21
N GLY A 150 -16.20 -2.51 12.11
CA GLY A 150 -17.24 -2.73 11.10
C GLY A 150 -18.13 -3.92 11.41
N VAL A 151 -19.20 -4.05 10.64
CA VAL A 151 -20.14 -5.17 10.69
C VAL A 151 -19.80 -6.18 9.61
N VAL A 152 -19.88 -7.46 9.95
CA VAL A 152 -19.73 -8.57 8.99
C VAL A 152 -20.93 -8.59 8.04
N LEU A 153 -20.70 -8.31 6.75
CA LEU A 153 -21.74 -8.29 5.72
C LEU A 153 -21.85 -9.62 4.97
N LYS A 154 -20.72 -10.30 4.76
CA LYS A 154 -20.66 -11.59 4.05
C LYS A 154 -19.45 -12.39 4.53
N VAL A 155 -19.60 -13.71 4.62
CA VAL A 155 -18.51 -14.64 4.94
C VAL A 155 -18.44 -15.67 3.83
N ASP A 156 -17.28 -15.81 3.19
CA ASP A 156 -17.05 -16.83 2.17
C ASP A 156 -16.60 -18.17 2.78
N GLU A 157 -16.72 -19.24 2.01
CA GLU A 157 -16.22 -20.55 2.41
C GLU A 157 -14.69 -20.57 2.54
N VAL A 158 -14.18 -21.46 3.39
CA VAL A 158 -12.72 -21.65 3.49
C VAL A 158 -12.21 -22.21 2.18
N SER A 159 -11.17 -21.61 1.64
CA SER A 159 -10.46 -22.09 0.47
C SER A 159 -8.99 -22.30 0.78
N SER A 160 -8.30 -23.16 0.03
CA SER A 160 -6.84 -23.29 0.12
C SER A 160 -6.18 -22.78 -1.15
N ILE A 161 -4.99 -22.21 -0.98
CA ILE A 161 -4.12 -21.75 -2.06
C ILE A 161 -2.74 -22.33 -1.83
N THR A 162 -2.21 -23.05 -2.80
CA THR A 162 -0.81 -23.47 -2.77
C THR A 162 0.09 -22.30 -3.18
N GLN A 163 0.94 -21.84 -2.26
CA GLN A 163 1.94 -20.80 -2.51
C GLN A 163 2.94 -21.29 -3.55
N LYS A 164 2.91 -20.71 -4.75
CA LYS A 164 3.74 -21.18 -5.89
C LYS A 164 5.25 -21.11 -5.65
N SER A 165 5.73 -20.27 -4.74
CA SER A 165 7.16 -20.11 -4.43
C SER A 165 7.71 -21.10 -3.42
N THR A 166 6.89 -21.58 -2.48
CA THR A 166 7.33 -22.45 -1.37
C THR A 166 6.66 -23.83 -1.41
N GLY A 167 5.67 -24.01 -2.28
CA GLY A 167 4.81 -25.20 -2.34
C GLY A 167 3.87 -25.36 -1.13
N ARG A 168 3.90 -24.42 -0.16
CA ARG A 168 3.09 -24.53 1.05
C ARG A 168 1.63 -24.22 0.76
N GLU A 169 0.74 -25.06 1.28
CA GLU A 169 -0.69 -24.82 1.25
C GLU A 169 -1.07 -23.78 2.31
N LEU A 170 -1.64 -22.66 1.87
CA LEU A 170 -2.15 -21.59 2.71
C LEU A 170 -3.68 -21.66 2.70
N VAL A 171 -4.28 -21.80 3.87
CA VAL A 171 -5.72 -21.75 4.01
C VAL A 171 -6.14 -20.28 4.11
N LYS A 172 -7.22 -19.89 3.44
CA LYS A 172 -7.76 -18.54 3.50
C LYS A 172 -9.28 -18.50 3.59
N ARG A 173 -9.79 -17.41 4.13
CA ARG A 173 -11.23 -17.09 4.16
C ARG A 173 -11.41 -15.59 3.93
N ASN A 174 -12.27 -15.24 3.00
CA ASN A 174 -12.61 -13.84 2.72
C ASN A 174 -13.87 -13.46 3.50
N VAL A 175 -13.84 -12.29 4.14
CA VAL A 175 -14.97 -11.72 4.88
C VAL A 175 -15.19 -10.31 4.38
N LYS A 176 -16.40 -10.01 3.90
CA LYS A 176 -16.80 -8.65 3.56
C LYS A 176 -17.28 -7.97 4.83
N MET A 177 -16.65 -6.84 5.16
CA MET A 177 -17.03 -5.98 6.28
C MET A 177 -17.48 -4.62 5.76
N GLY A 178 -18.34 -3.95 6.51
CA GLY A 178 -18.73 -2.58 6.20
C GLY A 178 -19.02 -1.75 7.45
N ASP A 179 -18.88 -0.45 7.29
CA ASP A 179 -19.27 0.57 8.25
C ASP A 179 -20.28 1.51 7.58
N MET A 180 -20.61 2.63 8.20
CA MET A 180 -21.53 3.63 7.64
C MET A 180 -20.97 4.35 6.40
N THR A 181 -19.69 4.17 6.07
CA THR A 181 -18.96 4.88 5.01
C THR A 181 -18.75 4.02 3.76
N ALA A 182 -18.32 2.77 3.92
CA ALA A 182 -17.97 1.88 2.82
C ALA A 182 -17.91 0.41 3.27
N ALA A 183 -17.72 -0.49 2.31
CA ALA A 183 -17.45 -1.89 2.55
C ALA A 183 -16.07 -2.30 2.02
N VAL A 184 -15.40 -3.25 2.65
CA VAL A 184 -14.08 -3.76 2.26
C VAL A 184 -13.99 -5.26 2.48
N GLU A 185 -13.20 -5.94 1.63
CA GLU A 185 -12.90 -7.35 1.82
C GLU A 185 -11.66 -7.53 2.71
N VAL A 186 -11.81 -8.36 3.75
CA VAL A 186 -10.75 -8.76 4.66
C VAL A 186 -10.40 -10.22 4.43
N THR A 187 -9.12 -10.51 4.14
CA THR A 187 -8.61 -11.87 3.99
C THR A 187 -8.00 -12.39 5.30
N PHE A 188 -8.58 -13.46 5.84
CA PHE A 188 -8.03 -14.22 6.96
C PHE A 188 -7.21 -15.40 6.45
N TRP A 189 -6.13 -15.73 7.16
CA TRP A 189 -5.20 -16.80 6.78
C TRP A 189 -5.17 -17.91 7.83
N ASN A 190 -4.77 -19.11 7.43
CA ASN A 190 -4.45 -20.26 8.26
C ASN A 190 -5.46 -20.53 9.40
N ASP A 191 -5.03 -20.38 10.65
CA ASP A 191 -5.83 -20.72 11.82
C ASP A 191 -6.95 -19.71 12.04
N GLU A 192 -6.70 -18.41 11.79
CA GLU A 192 -7.74 -17.38 11.83
C GLU A 192 -8.82 -17.63 10.78
N ALA A 193 -8.45 -18.12 9.59
CA ALA A 193 -9.40 -18.48 8.55
C ALA A 193 -10.30 -19.65 8.97
N LYS A 194 -9.72 -20.68 9.59
CA LYS A 194 -10.45 -21.87 10.07
C LYS A 194 -11.31 -21.57 11.29
N ALA A 195 -10.78 -20.79 12.23
CA ALA A 195 -11.42 -20.45 13.49
C ALA A 195 -12.52 -19.39 13.35
N TRP A 196 -12.67 -18.76 12.17
CA TRP A 196 -13.73 -17.79 11.94
C TRP A 196 -15.12 -18.41 12.16
N GLY A 197 -15.77 -17.97 13.24
CA GLY A 197 -17.11 -18.40 13.65
C GLY A 197 -18.10 -17.25 13.82
N TYR A 198 -17.76 -16.06 13.33
CA TYR A 198 -18.58 -14.86 13.52
C TYR A 198 -19.60 -14.71 12.38
N PRO A 199 -20.92 -14.80 12.67
CA PRO A 199 -21.95 -14.73 11.64
C PRO A 199 -22.12 -13.32 11.07
N VAL A 200 -22.82 -13.25 9.94
CA VAL A 200 -23.25 -11.97 9.33
C VAL A 200 -24.08 -11.16 10.34
N GLY A 201 -23.84 -9.85 10.38
CA GLY A 201 -24.41 -8.92 11.35
C GLY A 201 -23.61 -8.72 12.63
N THR A 202 -22.54 -9.50 12.84
CA THR A 202 -21.65 -9.32 14.01
C THR A 202 -20.81 -8.05 13.86
N VAL A 203 -20.73 -7.22 14.90
CA VAL A 203 -19.80 -6.09 14.96
C VAL A 203 -18.44 -6.60 15.42
N VAL A 204 -17.40 -6.32 14.66
CA VAL A 204 -16.03 -6.72 14.97
C VAL A 204 -15.09 -5.52 14.92
N ALA A 205 -14.25 -5.38 15.95
CA ALA A 205 -13.10 -4.51 15.94
C ALA A 205 -11.87 -5.33 15.54
N LEU A 206 -11.25 -4.98 14.43
CA LEU A 206 -10.06 -5.62 13.91
C LEU A 206 -8.88 -4.68 14.05
N ARG A 207 -7.78 -5.18 14.60
CA ARG A 207 -6.55 -4.40 14.79
C ARG A 207 -5.42 -4.95 13.93
N GLN A 208 -4.46 -4.09 13.59
CA GLN A 208 -3.24 -4.48 12.87
C GLN A 208 -3.52 -5.21 11.55
N LEU A 209 -4.52 -4.76 10.80
CA LEU A 209 -4.80 -5.24 9.45
C LEU A 209 -3.85 -4.57 8.46
N LYS A 210 -3.31 -5.32 7.52
CA LYS A 210 -2.46 -4.79 6.46
C LYS A 210 -3.29 -4.31 5.28
N VAL A 211 -3.09 -3.07 4.85
CA VAL A 211 -3.71 -2.52 3.64
C VAL A 211 -3.09 -3.14 2.39
N GLY A 212 -3.93 -3.62 1.48
CA GLY A 212 -3.58 -4.17 0.18
C GLY A 212 -4.29 -3.43 -0.96
N SER A 213 -3.79 -3.61 -2.19
CA SER A 213 -4.31 -2.98 -3.42
C SER A 213 -4.92 -3.96 -4.41
N PHE A 214 -5.21 -5.20 -3.98
CA PHE A 214 -5.78 -6.23 -4.86
C PHE A 214 -7.23 -5.88 -5.23
N ASP A 215 -7.48 -5.60 -6.52
CA ASP A 215 -8.80 -5.27 -7.07
C ASP A 215 -9.52 -4.14 -6.30
N GLY A 216 -8.81 -3.04 -6.07
CA GLY A 216 -9.27 -1.91 -5.26
C GLY A 216 -8.51 -1.84 -3.94
N VAL A 217 -9.22 -1.55 -2.84
CA VAL A 217 -8.63 -1.58 -1.49
C VAL A 217 -9.06 -2.86 -0.79
N THR A 218 -8.08 -3.61 -0.27
CA THR A 218 -8.31 -4.83 0.50
C THR A 218 -7.58 -4.77 1.82
N LEU A 219 -8.03 -5.58 2.79
CA LEU A 219 -7.34 -5.76 4.05
C LEU A 219 -6.91 -7.22 4.18
N SER A 220 -5.72 -7.44 4.74
CA SER A 220 -5.24 -8.78 5.07
C SER A 220 -4.93 -8.85 6.55
N SER A 221 -5.39 -9.92 7.19
CA SER A 221 -4.89 -10.30 8.51
C SER A 221 -3.38 -10.53 8.48
N THR A 222 -2.75 -10.24 9.61
CA THR A 222 -1.35 -10.52 9.92
C THR A 222 -1.28 -11.33 11.21
N TYR A 223 -0.11 -11.87 11.56
CA TYR A 223 0.09 -12.55 12.84
C TYR A 223 -0.15 -11.64 14.08
N GLN A 224 -0.21 -10.32 13.89
CA GLN A 224 -0.52 -9.34 14.94
C GLN A 224 -2.00 -9.00 15.01
N THR A 225 -2.80 -9.49 14.06
CA THR A 225 -4.22 -9.15 13.99
C THR A 225 -4.94 -9.68 15.22
N LYS A 226 -5.70 -8.80 15.87
CA LYS A 226 -6.59 -9.13 16.98
C LYS A 226 -8.01 -8.82 16.58
N ILE A 227 -8.91 -9.69 16.99
CA ILE A 227 -10.34 -9.63 16.68
C ILE A 227 -11.09 -9.53 18.00
N ASP A 228 -11.71 -8.38 18.23
CA ASP A 228 -12.56 -8.14 19.39
C ASP A 228 -14.03 -8.14 18.91
N VAL A 229 -14.83 -9.05 19.47
CA VAL A 229 -16.19 -9.33 19.00
C VAL A 229 -17.18 -8.60 19.88
N ASN A 230 -18.04 -7.78 19.28
CA ASN A 230 -19.02 -6.93 19.97
C ASN A 230 -18.44 -6.23 21.22
N PRO A 231 -17.34 -5.44 21.09
CA PRO A 231 -16.71 -4.80 22.24
C PRO A 231 -17.68 -3.80 22.89
N THR A 232 -18.23 -4.15 24.05
CA THR A 232 -19.34 -3.42 24.70
C THR A 232 -18.93 -2.07 25.28
N ASP A 233 -17.63 -1.87 25.47
CA ASP A 233 -16.98 -0.67 25.96
C ASP A 233 -16.87 0.44 24.89
N LEU A 234 -17.11 0.11 23.61
CA LEU A 234 -17.03 1.07 22.51
C LEU A 234 -18.42 1.66 22.18
N PRO A 235 -18.59 2.99 22.25
CA PRO A 235 -19.87 3.63 21.94
C PRO A 235 -20.32 3.38 20.50
N ASP A 236 -19.38 3.26 19.57
CA ASP A 236 -19.64 3.13 18.13
C ASP A 236 -20.20 1.75 17.75
N VAL A 237 -20.03 0.74 18.60
CA VAL A 237 -20.61 -0.60 18.38
C VAL A 237 -22.13 -0.54 18.34
N LYS A 238 -22.75 0.27 19.22
CA LYS A 238 -24.21 0.45 19.22
C LYS A 238 -24.68 1.21 17.98
N LYS A 239 -23.93 2.23 17.55
CA LYS A 239 -24.21 2.99 16.33
C LYS A 239 -24.19 2.08 15.10
N LEU A 240 -23.12 1.29 14.93
CA LEU A 240 -22.97 0.34 13.82
C LEU A 240 -24.00 -0.78 13.84
N ALA A 241 -24.32 -1.34 15.01
CA ALA A 241 -25.38 -2.34 15.13
C ALA A 241 -26.75 -1.78 14.71
N THR A 242 -27.07 -0.55 15.13
CA THR A 242 -28.33 0.13 14.75
C THR A 242 -28.37 0.44 13.25
N TRP A 243 -27.26 0.92 12.69
CA TRP A 243 -27.12 1.15 11.25
C TRP A 243 -27.33 -0.14 10.46
N TYR A 244 -26.74 -1.26 10.88
CA TYR A 244 -26.91 -2.54 10.20
C TYR A 244 -28.34 -3.07 10.31
N VAL A 245 -28.98 -2.97 11.48
CA VAL A 245 -30.39 -3.39 11.65
C VAL A 245 -31.33 -2.58 10.75
N SER A 246 -31.08 -1.28 10.60
CA SER A 246 -31.93 -0.39 9.80
C SER A 246 -31.72 -0.52 8.29
N THR A 247 -30.50 -0.80 7.84
CA THR A 247 -30.14 -0.79 6.41
C THR A 247 -29.80 -2.17 5.84
N GLY A 248 -29.58 -3.18 6.68
CA GLY A 248 -29.02 -4.46 6.28
C GLY A 248 -27.57 -4.38 5.77
N GLY A 249 -26.88 -3.25 6.00
CA GLY A 249 -25.60 -2.95 5.37
C GLY A 249 -25.72 -2.58 3.88
N ALA A 250 -26.90 -2.12 3.45
CA ALA A 250 -27.13 -1.58 2.10
C ALA A 250 -26.63 -0.12 1.99
N ASN A 251 -26.52 0.37 0.74
CA ASN A 251 -26.12 1.74 0.39
C ASN A 251 -24.67 2.15 0.70
N VAL A 252 -23.77 1.18 0.89
CA VAL A 252 -22.33 1.44 1.02
C VAL A 252 -21.55 0.88 -0.17
N THR A 253 -20.62 1.69 -0.67
CA THR A 253 -19.79 1.31 -1.82
C THR A 253 -18.72 0.32 -1.37
N SER A 254 -18.55 -0.77 -2.12
CA SER A 254 -17.46 -1.72 -1.89
C SER A 254 -16.15 -1.13 -2.44
N LEU A 255 -15.14 -1.00 -1.58
CA LEU A 255 -13.80 -0.57 -1.96
C LEU A 255 -13.01 -1.65 -2.70
N SER A 256 -13.36 -2.91 -2.44
CA SER A 256 -12.97 -4.04 -3.26
C SER A 256 -13.99 -4.19 -4.39
N SER A 257 -13.55 -4.18 -5.65
CA SER A 257 -14.44 -4.39 -6.79
C SER A 257 -15.05 -5.79 -6.69
N GLN A 258 -16.37 -5.91 -6.81
CA GLN A 258 -16.98 -7.18 -7.21
C GLN A 258 -16.91 -7.29 -8.72
N GLY A 259 -15.75 -7.70 -9.24
CA GLY A 259 -15.64 -8.19 -10.61
C GLY A 259 -16.38 -9.51 -10.75
N LEU A 260 -17.63 -9.47 -11.21
CA LEU A 260 -18.32 -10.64 -11.77
C LEU A 260 -17.49 -11.18 -12.95
N GLY A 261 -16.82 -12.31 -12.75
CA GLY A 261 -16.28 -13.14 -13.83
C GLY A 261 -14.75 -13.28 -13.89
N ALA A 262 -14.18 -14.07 -12.99
CA ALA A 262 -12.97 -14.86 -13.26
C ALA A 262 -12.83 -16.01 -12.25
N ALA A 263 -13.66 -17.04 -12.42
CA ALA A 263 -13.26 -18.37 -11.98
C ALA A 263 -12.04 -18.78 -12.83
N GLY A 264 -10.85 -18.72 -12.24
CA GLY A 264 -9.61 -19.17 -12.86
C GLY A 264 -8.47 -18.18 -12.75
N GLY A 265 -7.58 -18.40 -11.78
CA GLY A 265 -6.23 -17.82 -11.77
C GLY A 265 -6.02 -16.67 -10.78
N ALA A 266 -6.01 -16.98 -9.48
CA ALA A 266 -5.37 -16.13 -8.49
C ALA A 266 -3.84 -16.14 -8.70
N GLY A 267 -3.39 -15.29 -9.61
CA GLY A 267 -2.06 -14.72 -9.57
C GLY A 267 -2.22 -13.23 -9.43
N GLY A 268 -2.47 -12.75 -8.21
CA GLY A 268 -2.50 -11.31 -7.95
C GLY A 268 -1.26 -10.65 -8.54
N GLU A 269 -1.46 -9.50 -9.18
CA GLU A 269 -0.36 -8.62 -9.55
C GLU A 269 0.46 -8.38 -8.28
N SER A 270 1.76 -8.70 -8.31
CA SER A 270 2.68 -8.42 -7.20
C SER A 270 2.95 -6.93 -7.18
N ASP A 271 1.97 -6.14 -6.75
CA ASP A 271 2.13 -4.70 -6.55
C ASP A 271 3.04 -4.47 -5.34
N ARG A 272 4.13 -3.74 -5.58
CA ARG A 272 5.19 -3.42 -4.63
C ARG A 272 5.07 -1.97 -4.14
N GLY A 273 4.02 -1.25 -4.53
CA GLY A 273 3.75 0.12 -4.14
C GLY A 273 4.69 1.12 -4.82
N ARG A 274 4.87 2.28 -4.18
CA ARG A 274 5.71 3.35 -4.72
C ARG A 274 7.19 3.08 -4.46
N LYS A 275 8.02 3.22 -5.48
CA LYS A 275 9.47 2.97 -5.45
C LYS A 275 10.27 4.05 -6.20
N TYR A 276 11.53 4.18 -5.83
CA TYR A 276 12.56 4.77 -6.69
C TYR A 276 13.07 3.73 -7.71
N LEU A 277 13.63 4.20 -8.82
CA LEU A 277 14.16 3.40 -9.92
C LEU A 277 15.36 2.54 -9.49
N ASP A 278 16.17 3.02 -8.54
CA ASP A 278 17.30 2.26 -7.98
C ASP A 278 16.84 1.17 -6.98
N GLU A 279 15.75 1.42 -6.25
CA GLU A 279 15.09 0.43 -5.38
C GLU A 279 14.61 -0.77 -6.18
N ILE A 280 14.15 -0.59 -7.42
CA ILE A 280 13.71 -1.70 -8.30
C ILE A 280 14.85 -2.69 -8.54
N GLN A 281 16.06 -2.21 -8.78
CA GLN A 281 17.21 -3.07 -9.01
C GLN A 281 17.75 -3.67 -7.70
N SER A 282 17.88 -2.86 -6.65
CA SER A 282 18.47 -3.29 -5.37
C SER A 282 17.57 -4.26 -4.59
N GLU A 283 16.25 -4.15 -4.71
CA GLU A 283 15.29 -5.10 -4.14
C GLU A 283 15.04 -6.33 -5.04
N GLY A 284 15.61 -6.36 -6.26
CA GLY A 284 15.42 -7.46 -7.21
C GLY A 284 14.00 -7.58 -7.74
N ILE A 285 13.26 -6.46 -7.86
CA ILE A 285 11.86 -6.45 -8.30
C ILE A 285 11.77 -6.87 -9.78
N GLY A 286 10.88 -7.80 -10.07
CA GLY A 286 10.64 -8.33 -11.43
C GLY A 286 11.55 -9.48 -11.84
N ARG A 287 12.49 -9.92 -10.98
CA ARG A 287 13.33 -11.11 -11.20
C ARG A 287 12.64 -12.44 -10.83
N GLY A 288 11.42 -12.36 -10.31
CA GLY A 288 10.60 -13.54 -10.03
C GLY A 288 9.98 -14.14 -11.30
N LEU A 289 9.38 -15.33 -11.15
CA LEU A 289 8.65 -16.01 -12.25
C LEU A 289 7.46 -15.19 -12.80
N LYS A 290 6.93 -14.26 -12.00
CA LYS A 290 5.79 -13.41 -12.37
C LYS A 290 6.24 -11.95 -12.47
N PRO A 291 5.63 -11.16 -13.38
CA PRO A 291 5.85 -9.73 -13.40
C PRO A 291 5.39 -9.09 -12.09
N GLU A 292 6.10 -8.06 -11.67
CA GLU A 292 5.77 -7.24 -10.51
C GLU A 292 5.43 -5.82 -10.97
N TYR A 293 4.69 -5.09 -10.14
CA TYR A 293 4.19 -3.76 -10.47
C TYR A 293 4.67 -2.76 -9.43
N VAL A 294 5.07 -1.56 -9.87
CA VAL A 294 5.54 -0.48 -9.00
C VAL A 294 5.03 0.86 -9.53
N ASP A 295 4.77 1.80 -8.63
CA ASP A 295 4.49 3.19 -9.01
C ASP A 295 5.77 4.02 -8.84
N VAL A 296 6.19 4.73 -9.89
CA VAL A 296 7.40 5.57 -9.87
C VAL A 296 7.01 7.01 -10.17
N ARG A 297 7.45 7.93 -9.32
CA ARG A 297 7.39 9.37 -9.62
C ARG A 297 8.65 9.75 -10.38
N CYS A 298 8.50 10.16 -11.63
CA CYS A 298 9.64 10.44 -12.51
C CYS A 298 9.37 11.58 -13.48
N VAL A 299 10.41 12.02 -14.17
CA VAL A 299 10.39 13.03 -15.22
C VAL A 299 10.93 12.39 -16.51
N PRO A 300 10.15 12.33 -17.59
CA PRO A 300 10.65 11.95 -18.91
C PRO A 300 11.66 12.99 -19.39
N ILE A 301 12.89 12.57 -19.65
CA ILE A 301 14.00 13.46 -20.04
C ILE A 301 14.45 13.26 -21.47
N TYR A 302 14.17 12.09 -22.04
CA TYR A 302 14.50 11.79 -23.42
C TYR A 302 13.44 10.89 -24.04
N PHE A 303 13.17 11.12 -25.33
CA PHE A 303 12.27 10.32 -26.13
C PHE A 303 13.02 9.87 -27.38
N LYS A 304 13.07 8.55 -27.57
CA LYS A 304 13.64 7.95 -28.77
C LYS A 304 12.70 8.22 -29.94
N GLN A 305 13.23 8.73 -31.06
CA GLN A 305 12.46 9.18 -32.23
C GLN A 305 12.37 8.15 -33.37
N ASP A 306 13.03 7.00 -33.24
CA ASP A 306 12.88 5.88 -34.18
C ASP A 306 11.85 4.85 -33.69
N ALA A 307 11.07 4.31 -34.62
CA ALA A 307 10.11 3.20 -34.42
C ALA A 307 9.00 3.41 -33.38
N GLN A 308 8.23 4.50 -33.48
CA GLN A 308 7.22 4.96 -32.51
C GLN A 308 5.97 4.08 -32.53
N TRP A 309 5.73 3.43 -33.65
CA TRP A 309 4.61 2.54 -33.87
C TRP A 309 5.05 1.36 -34.72
N TYR A 310 4.24 0.32 -34.70
CA TYR A 310 4.33 -0.80 -35.62
C TYR A 310 2.97 -1.05 -36.26
N ASP A 311 2.99 -1.62 -37.46
CA ASP A 311 1.81 -2.09 -38.15
C ASP A 311 1.32 -3.39 -37.49
N ALA A 312 0.08 -3.37 -37.01
CA ALA A 312 -0.54 -4.42 -36.21
C ALA A 312 -1.80 -4.95 -36.88
N CYS A 313 -2.11 -6.23 -36.63
CA CYS A 313 -3.36 -6.83 -37.06
C CYS A 313 -4.53 -6.25 -36.24
N PRO A 314 -5.59 -5.73 -36.88
CA PRO A 314 -6.72 -5.11 -36.19
C PRO A 314 -7.50 -6.10 -35.30
N THR A 315 -7.41 -7.41 -35.58
CA THR A 315 -8.13 -8.45 -34.83
C THR A 315 -7.35 -8.98 -33.63
N CYS A 316 -6.03 -9.13 -33.74
CA CYS A 316 -5.23 -9.80 -32.70
C CYS A 316 -4.07 -8.97 -32.14
N ASN A 317 -3.88 -7.74 -32.62
CA ASN A 317 -2.85 -6.77 -32.21
C ASN A 317 -1.39 -7.22 -32.41
N LYS A 318 -1.13 -8.41 -32.97
CA LYS A 318 0.24 -8.82 -33.30
C LYS A 318 0.76 -8.04 -34.50
N LYS A 319 2.07 -7.77 -34.50
CA LYS A 319 2.79 -7.18 -35.62
C LYS A 319 2.55 -8.00 -36.90
N VAL A 320 2.28 -7.31 -38.00
CA VAL A 320 2.12 -7.93 -39.32
C VAL A 320 3.43 -7.88 -40.11
N THR A 321 3.56 -8.76 -41.08
CA THR A 321 4.67 -8.79 -42.03
C THR A 321 4.23 -8.23 -43.38
N GLU A 322 5.12 -7.47 -44.02
CA GLU A 322 4.93 -7.00 -45.39
C GLU A 322 5.24 -8.15 -46.36
N GLU A 323 4.33 -8.40 -47.30
CA GLU A 323 4.43 -9.40 -48.37
C GLU A 323 4.13 -8.73 -49.73
N GLY A 324 4.71 -9.28 -50.80
CA GLY A 324 4.56 -8.78 -52.17
C GLY A 324 5.81 -8.04 -52.67
N ALA A 325 6.02 -8.03 -53.99
CA ALA A 325 7.22 -7.47 -54.62
C ALA A 325 7.39 -5.96 -54.40
N GLN A 326 6.35 -5.26 -53.94
CA GLN A 326 6.34 -3.83 -53.62
C GLN A 326 5.95 -3.56 -52.15
N GLY A 327 5.80 -4.57 -51.30
CA GLY A 327 5.36 -4.41 -49.90
C GLY A 327 3.91 -3.93 -49.77
N ASP A 328 3.04 -4.31 -50.70
CA ASP A 328 1.67 -3.80 -50.83
C ASP A 328 0.64 -4.58 -49.99
N ARG A 329 1.00 -5.76 -49.47
CA ARG A 329 0.10 -6.61 -48.69
C ARG A 329 0.68 -6.89 -47.30
N PHE A 330 -0.17 -6.85 -46.29
CA PHE A 330 0.23 -7.16 -44.92
C PHE A 330 -0.42 -8.47 -44.48
N ARG A 331 0.39 -9.42 -44.00
CA ARG A 331 -0.08 -10.70 -43.48
C ARG A 331 0.09 -10.77 -41.97
N CYS A 332 -0.95 -11.26 -41.30
CA CYS A 332 -0.88 -11.62 -39.90
C CYS A 332 -0.62 -13.12 -39.76
N GLU A 333 0.56 -13.51 -39.29
CA GLU A 333 0.91 -14.93 -39.09
C GLU A 333 0.01 -15.63 -38.07
N LYS A 334 -0.46 -14.92 -37.04
CA LYS A 334 -1.32 -15.51 -35.99
C LYS A 334 -2.74 -15.78 -36.49
N CYS A 335 -3.28 -14.89 -37.32
CA CYS A 335 -4.62 -15.03 -37.86
C CYS A 335 -4.63 -15.76 -39.21
N ASP A 336 -3.44 -15.98 -39.77
CA ASP A 336 -3.18 -16.49 -41.11
C ASP A 336 -4.02 -15.82 -42.20
N LYS A 337 -4.07 -14.48 -42.16
CA LYS A 337 -4.90 -13.65 -43.05
C LYS A 337 -4.15 -12.42 -43.51
N THR A 338 -4.42 -12.01 -44.75
CA THR A 338 -4.10 -10.67 -45.24
C THR A 338 -5.03 -9.66 -44.57
N VAL A 339 -4.47 -8.59 -44.01
CA VAL A 339 -5.20 -7.58 -43.25
C VAL A 339 -4.76 -6.17 -43.64
N THR A 340 -5.64 -5.19 -43.45
CA THR A 340 -5.23 -3.78 -43.43
C THR A 340 -4.72 -3.45 -42.04
N PRO A 341 -3.44 -3.08 -41.87
CA PRO A 341 -2.87 -2.88 -40.55
C PRO A 341 -3.37 -1.61 -39.88
N THR A 342 -3.41 -1.64 -38.55
CA THR A 342 -3.57 -0.46 -37.69
C THR A 342 -2.25 -0.14 -36.99
N GLN A 343 -1.97 1.13 -36.77
CA GLN A 343 -0.75 1.52 -36.06
C GLN A 343 -0.95 1.42 -34.55
N ARG A 344 0.01 0.81 -33.85
CA ARG A 344 0.04 0.72 -32.38
C ARG A 344 1.35 1.25 -31.83
N TYR A 345 1.33 1.97 -30.71
CA TYR A 345 2.56 2.53 -30.14
C TYR A 345 3.51 1.45 -29.61
N LEU A 346 4.81 1.70 -29.84
CA LEU A 346 5.93 1.03 -29.21
C LEU A 346 7.02 2.06 -28.96
N VAL A 347 6.81 2.89 -27.94
CA VAL A 347 7.66 4.06 -27.68
C VAL A 347 8.67 3.73 -26.59
N SER A 348 9.91 4.19 -26.77
CA SER A 348 10.95 4.11 -25.75
C SER A 348 11.30 5.50 -25.24
N ILE A 349 11.17 5.70 -23.93
CA ILE A 349 11.56 6.96 -23.26
C ILE A 349 12.61 6.68 -22.19
N GLN A 350 13.42 7.68 -21.90
CA GLN A 350 14.25 7.72 -20.71
C GLN A 350 13.60 8.62 -19.67
N VAL A 351 13.54 8.14 -18.44
CA VAL A 351 13.02 8.89 -17.30
C VAL A 351 14.09 9.01 -16.21
N THR A 352 13.96 10.03 -15.36
CA THR A 352 14.74 10.21 -14.13
C THR A 352 13.81 10.41 -12.94
N ASP A 353 14.14 9.87 -11.78
CA ASP A 353 13.34 10.01 -10.56
C ASP A 353 13.96 10.93 -9.49
N ASN A 354 15.17 11.43 -9.74
CA ASN A 354 16.10 12.20 -8.88
C ASN A 354 17.29 11.39 -8.32
N VAL A 355 17.20 10.06 -8.34
CA VAL A 355 18.28 9.16 -7.89
C VAL A 355 18.99 8.52 -9.07
N SER A 356 18.22 8.03 -10.04
CA SER A 356 18.76 7.32 -11.20
C SER A 356 17.94 7.57 -12.47
N GLN A 357 18.41 7.01 -13.58
CA GLN A 357 17.73 7.07 -14.87
C GLN A 357 17.41 5.66 -15.36
N ALA A 358 16.27 5.51 -16.00
CA ALA A 358 15.85 4.24 -16.58
C ALA A 358 15.18 4.42 -17.95
N TRP A 359 15.33 3.41 -18.80
CA TRP A 359 14.60 3.30 -20.05
C TRP A 359 13.28 2.57 -19.82
N LEU A 360 12.18 3.17 -20.25
CA LEU A 360 10.84 2.60 -20.16
C LEU A 360 10.25 2.41 -21.54
N THR A 361 9.47 1.34 -21.71
CA THR A 361 8.69 1.08 -22.92
C THR A 361 7.22 1.43 -22.70
N LEU A 362 6.66 2.24 -23.60
CA LEU A 362 5.24 2.59 -23.64
C LEU A 362 4.60 1.80 -24.79
N PHE A 363 3.74 0.86 -24.43
CA PHE A 363 2.87 0.19 -25.39
C PHE A 363 1.65 1.06 -25.72
N ASN A 364 0.81 0.59 -26.63
CA ASN A 364 -0.28 1.37 -27.22
C ASN A 364 -1.07 2.23 -26.23
N GLU A 365 -1.57 1.65 -25.15
CA GLU A 365 -2.43 2.33 -24.18
C GLU A 365 -1.66 3.45 -23.45
N ALA A 366 -0.48 3.15 -22.92
CA ALA A 366 0.39 4.16 -22.30
C ALA A 366 0.90 5.21 -23.31
N GLY A 367 1.09 4.83 -24.57
CA GLY A 367 1.45 5.73 -25.66
C GLY A 367 0.33 6.72 -25.97
N ILE A 368 -0.93 6.25 -26.01
CA ILE A 368 -2.11 7.12 -26.18
C ILE A 368 -2.21 8.10 -25.01
N GLU A 369 -2.03 7.63 -23.76
CA GLU A 369 -2.00 8.53 -22.58
C GLU A 369 -0.87 9.57 -22.68
N PHE A 370 0.32 9.15 -23.13
CA PHE A 370 1.48 10.02 -23.22
C PHE A 370 1.35 11.09 -24.32
N PHE A 371 0.89 10.72 -25.52
CA PHE A 371 0.75 11.64 -26.65
C PHE A 371 -0.60 12.37 -26.68
N GLY A 372 -1.63 11.79 -26.08
CA GLY A 372 -3.01 12.30 -26.10
C GLY A 372 -3.75 12.05 -27.42
N MET A 373 -3.31 11.08 -28.22
CA MET A 373 -3.93 10.70 -29.49
C MET A 373 -3.58 9.26 -29.87
N GLU A 374 -4.27 8.71 -30.86
CA GLU A 374 -3.97 7.38 -31.41
C GLU A 374 -2.71 7.39 -32.29
N ALA A 375 -2.02 6.25 -32.37
CA ALA A 375 -0.80 6.12 -33.17
C ALA A 375 -1.03 6.37 -34.67
N ALA A 376 -2.19 6.00 -35.21
CA ALA A 376 -2.56 6.29 -36.59
C ALA A 376 -2.67 7.80 -36.85
N GLU A 377 -3.24 8.55 -35.90
CA GLU A 377 -3.34 10.00 -35.98
C GLU A 377 -1.95 10.66 -35.87
N LEU A 378 -1.09 10.17 -34.97
CA LEU A 378 0.28 10.68 -34.88
C LEU A 378 1.07 10.44 -36.17
N LYS A 379 0.93 9.26 -36.80
CA LYS A 379 1.56 8.94 -38.09
C LYS A 379 1.11 9.91 -39.19
N ARG A 380 -0.19 10.18 -39.29
CA ARG A 380 -0.75 11.13 -40.27
C ARG A 380 -0.17 12.53 -40.07
N ARG A 381 -0.19 13.06 -38.84
CA ARG A 381 0.35 14.40 -38.55
C ARG A 381 1.86 14.50 -38.76
N ALA A 382 2.60 13.42 -38.51
CA ALA A 382 4.03 13.36 -38.77
C ALA A 382 4.37 13.36 -40.27
N GLN A 383 3.48 12.84 -41.12
CA GLN A 383 3.61 12.92 -42.58
C GLN A 383 3.29 14.32 -43.11
N GLU A 384 2.38 15.04 -42.46
CA GLU A 384 2.02 16.43 -42.80
C GLU A 384 3.08 17.45 -42.32
N ASP A 385 3.57 17.31 -41.09
CA ASP A 385 4.64 18.14 -40.51
C ASP A 385 5.74 17.23 -39.90
N PRO A 386 6.91 17.11 -40.55
CA PRO A 386 8.03 16.32 -40.04
C PRO A 386 8.52 16.74 -38.64
N LEU A 387 8.25 17.98 -38.22
CA LEU A 387 8.62 18.49 -36.89
C LEU A 387 7.53 18.24 -35.83
N TYR A 388 6.37 17.69 -36.20
CA TYR A 388 5.24 17.53 -35.29
C TYR A 388 5.58 16.70 -34.06
N ILE A 389 6.25 15.56 -34.27
CA ILE A 389 6.67 14.67 -33.18
C ILE A 389 7.64 15.38 -32.23
N ALA A 390 8.59 16.15 -32.77
CA ALA A 390 9.56 16.89 -31.95
C ALA A 390 8.87 17.97 -31.10
N LYS A 391 7.94 18.74 -31.69
CA LYS A 391 7.13 19.76 -30.98
C LYS A 391 6.28 19.13 -29.88
N LEU A 392 5.61 18.01 -30.19
CA LEU A 392 4.77 17.29 -29.24
C LEU A 392 5.60 16.71 -28.09
N ALA A 393 6.75 16.09 -28.41
CA ALA A 393 7.68 15.57 -27.42
C ALA A 393 8.20 16.69 -26.51
N GLN A 394 8.59 17.85 -27.05
CA GLN A 394 9.01 19.00 -26.24
C GLN A 394 7.94 19.44 -25.24
N GLY A 395 6.65 19.36 -25.61
CA GLY A 395 5.53 19.64 -24.72
C GLY A 395 5.28 18.59 -23.64
N ARG A 396 5.78 17.35 -23.79
CA ARG A 396 5.56 16.24 -22.84
C ARG A 396 6.79 15.89 -22.01
N MET A 397 7.99 16.16 -22.54
CA MET A 397 9.27 16.00 -21.84
C MET A 397 9.40 17.01 -20.70
N ASN A 398 10.27 16.69 -19.75
CA ASN A 398 10.61 17.50 -18.57
C ASN A 398 9.42 17.84 -17.66
N ARG A 399 8.35 17.03 -17.71
CA ARG A 399 7.17 17.16 -16.84
C ARG A 399 7.11 16.04 -15.81
N PRO A 400 6.94 16.34 -14.51
CA PRO A 400 6.77 15.32 -13.47
C PRO A 400 5.49 14.52 -13.65
N VAL A 401 5.61 13.21 -13.67
CA VAL A 401 4.50 12.26 -13.77
C VAL A 401 4.69 11.12 -12.77
N VAL A 402 3.59 10.43 -12.47
CA VAL A 402 3.61 9.12 -11.83
C VAL A 402 3.36 8.09 -12.92
N MET A 403 4.26 7.12 -13.06
CA MET A 403 4.11 6.00 -13.98
C MET A 403 3.94 4.71 -13.20
N ARG A 404 2.90 3.96 -13.50
CA ARG A 404 2.78 2.56 -13.07
C ARG A 404 3.59 1.69 -14.02
N LEU A 405 4.59 1.01 -13.50
CA LEU A 405 5.49 0.16 -14.27
C LEU A 405 5.17 -1.30 -14.01
N ARG A 406 5.15 -2.09 -15.08
CA ARG A 406 5.27 -3.55 -15.04
C ARG A 406 6.73 -3.90 -15.24
N VAL A 407 7.31 -4.59 -14.27
CA VAL A 407 8.72 -4.99 -14.24
C VAL A 407 8.80 -6.50 -14.38
N LYS A 408 9.58 -6.97 -15.36
CA LYS A 408 9.82 -8.40 -15.58
C LYS A 408 11.19 -8.62 -16.19
N GLU A 409 11.94 -9.57 -15.64
CA GLU A 409 13.16 -10.09 -16.26
C GLU A 409 12.77 -10.99 -17.43
N GLU A 410 13.26 -10.63 -18.61
CA GLU A 410 13.06 -11.41 -19.83
C GLU A 410 14.42 -11.87 -20.34
N THR A 411 14.56 -13.17 -20.54
CA THR A 411 15.73 -13.75 -21.21
C THR A 411 15.62 -13.46 -22.69
N ASN A 412 16.52 -12.64 -23.19
CA ASN A 412 16.60 -12.31 -24.60
C ASN A 412 17.67 -13.21 -25.24
N SER A 413 17.24 -14.19 -26.03
CA SER A 413 18.15 -15.01 -26.85
C SER A 413 18.47 -14.25 -28.13
N ASN A 414 19.73 -13.86 -28.31
CA ASN A 414 20.14 -13.22 -29.54
C ASN A 414 20.27 -14.28 -30.65
N ALA A 415 19.31 -14.30 -31.60
CA ALA A 415 19.19 -15.36 -32.60
C ALA A 415 20.42 -15.53 -33.52
N ILE A 416 21.33 -14.56 -33.52
CA ILE A 416 22.54 -14.53 -34.36
C ILE A 416 23.77 -15.04 -33.59
N THR A 417 23.92 -14.72 -32.30
CA THR A 417 25.11 -15.07 -31.51
C THR A 417 24.88 -16.22 -30.53
N GLY A 418 23.63 -16.61 -30.29
CA GLY A 418 23.28 -17.62 -29.29
C GLY A 418 23.49 -17.17 -27.84
N GLU A 419 23.88 -15.91 -27.62
CA GLU A 419 24.05 -15.35 -26.28
C GLU A 419 22.68 -15.07 -25.66
N GLU A 420 22.44 -15.66 -24.50
CA GLU A 420 21.31 -15.36 -23.63
C GLU A 420 21.71 -14.21 -22.71
N SER A 421 20.99 -13.09 -22.81
CA SER A 421 21.14 -11.97 -21.89
C SER A 421 19.84 -11.76 -21.15
N ASP A 422 19.90 -11.87 -19.82
CA ASP A 422 18.78 -11.49 -18.97
C ASP A 422 18.75 -9.98 -18.85
N ARG A 423 17.63 -9.38 -19.28
CA ARG A 423 17.42 -7.95 -19.17
C ARG A 423 16.13 -7.66 -18.44
N LEU A 424 16.23 -6.84 -17.40
CA LEU A 424 15.07 -6.32 -16.70
C LEU A 424 14.31 -5.35 -17.61
N ARG A 425 13.09 -5.73 -17.98
CA ARG A 425 12.21 -4.93 -18.83
C ARG A 425 11.19 -4.17 -18.00
N MET A 426 11.16 -2.86 -18.19
CA MET A 426 10.24 -1.95 -17.50
C MET A 426 9.29 -1.35 -18.52
N SER A 427 8.01 -1.70 -18.40
CA SER A 427 6.96 -1.24 -19.32
C SER A 427 5.95 -0.38 -18.57
N VAL A 428 5.59 0.75 -19.13
CA VAL A 428 4.57 1.65 -18.56
C VAL A 428 3.19 1.07 -18.83
N VAL A 429 2.42 0.91 -17.77
CA VAL A 429 1.03 0.45 -17.82
C VAL A 429 0.07 1.64 -17.80
N ARG A 430 0.40 2.66 -17.01
CA ARG A 430 -0.44 3.85 -16.82
C ARG A 430 0.42 5.05 -16.47
N ILE A 431 0.01 6.23 -16.93
CA ILE A 431 0.63 7.51 -16.65
C ILE A 431 -0.39 8.42 -15.95
N SER A 432 0.04 9.13 -14.90
CA SER A 432 -0.77 10.12 -14.20
C SER A 432 0.05 11.37 -13.97
N GLU A 433 -0.52 12.54 -14.22
CA GLU A 433 0.19 13.80 -13.96
C GLU A 433 0.41 13.97 -12.45
N PHE A 434 1.66 14.12 -12.04
CA PHE A 434 2.00 14.24 -10.61
C PHE A 434 1.60 15.62 -10.06
N MET A 435 1.69 16.67 -10.89
CA MET A 435 1.24 18.02 -10.61
C MET A 435 0.81 18.69 -11.92
N PRO A 436 -0.48 19.03 -12.13
CA PRO A 436 -0.89 19.84 -13.27
C PRO A 436 -0.60 21.31 -12.97
N ILE A 437 0.49 21.89 -13.47
CA ILE A 437 0.72 23.34 -13.28
C ILE A 437 1.21 24.02 -14.57
N ALA A 438 0.37 24.97 -15.03
CA ALA A 438 0.54 26.01 -16.05
C ALA A 438 0.54 25.53 -17.53
N GLY A 439 -0.43 25.91 -18.38
CA GLY A 439 -1.30 27.08 -18.36
C GLY A 439 -2.76 26.84 -17.96
N THR A 440 -3.00 26.65 -16.67
CA THR A 440 -4.36 26.60 -16.12
C THR A 440 -4.87 28.02 -15.86
N SER A 441 -6.01 28.36 -16.47
CA SER A 441 -6.75 29.60 -16.18
C SER A 441 -7.05 29.73 -14.69
N GLU A 442 -7.28 30.95 -14.23
CA GLU A 442 -7.69 31.23 -12.84
C GLU A 442 -8.90 30.39 -12.41
N GLU A 443 -9.80 30.12 -13.36
CA GLU A 443 -10.98 29.27 -13.21
C GLU A 443 -10.63 27.81 -12.86
N THR A 444 -9.58 27.25 -13.46
CA THR A 444 -9.16 25.87 -13.16
C THR A 444 -8.51 25.77 -11.78
N ARG A 445 -7.78 26.80 -11.34
CA ARG A 445 -7.25 26.87 -9.96
C ARG A 445 -8.37 26.97 -8.94
N ARG A 446 -9.40 27.80 -9.20
CA ARG A 446 -10.59 27.88 -8.36
C ARG A 446 -11.31 26.53 -8.28
N ARG A 447 -11.45 25.82 -9.40
CA ARG A 447 -12.03 24.47 -9.42
C ARG A 447 -11.21 23.46 -8.62
N LEU A 448 -9.88 23.45 -8.76
CA LEU A 448 -9.00 22.56 -7.97
C LEU A 448 -9.08 22.86 -6.47
N ALA A 449 -9.06 24.14 -6.08
CA ALA A 449 -9.22 24.55 -4.69
C ALA A 449 -10.60 24.20 -4.14
N GLN A 450 -11.65 24.32 -4.97
CA GLN A 450 -13.00 23.92 -4.63
C GLN A 450 -13.10 22.40 -4.47
N ASN A 451 -12.52 21.61 -5.38
CA ASN A 451 -12.45 20.16 -5.27
C ASN A 451 -11.72 19.73 -3.99
N LEU A 452 -10.57 20.34 -3.69
CA LEU A 452 -9.81 20.05 -2.48
C LEU A 452 -10.62 20.41 -1.22
N ARG A 453 -11.37 21.52 -1.26
CA ARG A 453 -12.28 21.89 -0.17
C ARG A 453 -13.40 20.88 -0.02
N THR A 454 -14.01 20.43 -1.12
CA THR A 454 -15.03 19.38 -1.10
C THR A 454 -14.48 18.06 -0.57
N GLU A 455 -13.27 17.65 -0.98
CA GLU A 455 -12.59 16.47 -0.43
C GLU A 455 -12.33 16.61 1.07
N CYS A 456 -11.86 17.78 1.54
CA CYS A 456 -11.68 18.04 2.96
C CYS A 456 -13.01 18.00 3.74
N ASP A 457 -14.07 18.62 3.21
CA ASP A 457 -15.40 18.63 3.81
C ASP A 457 -16.00 17.20 3.84
N GLU A 458 -15.73 16.39 2.82
CA GLU A 458 -16.12 14.98 2.76
C GLU A 458 -15.34 14.13 3.77
N ILE A 459 -14.03 14.32 3.89
CA ILE A 459 -13.20 13.68 4.93
C ILE A 459 -13.72 14.04 6.32
N LEU A 460 -14.03 15.32 6.57
CA LEU A 460 -14.59 15.76 7.85
C LEU A 460 -15.93 15.10 8.13
N ARG A 461 -16.83 15.03 7.14
CA ARG A 461 -18.11 14.32 7.27
C ARG A 461 -17.93 12.84 7.58
N LEU A 462 -16.96 12.17 6.96
CA LEU A 462 -16.64 10.76 7.21
C LEU A 462 -16.11 10.56 8.65
N ILE A 463 -15.31 11.50 9.15
CA ILE A 463 -14.84 11.51 10.54
C ILE A 463 -16.01 11.77 11.50
N GLU A 464 -16.88 12.74 11.20
CA GLU A 464 -18.07 13.06 12.00
C GLU A 464 -19.08 11.91 12.07
N ALA A 465 -19.17 11.08 11.03
CA ALA A 465 -19.99 9.86 11.08
C ALA A 465 -19.48 8.85 12.13
N TYR A 466 -18.22 8.96 12.56
CA TYR A 466 -17.61 8.16 13.61
C TYR A 466 -17.67 8.83 15.00
N ILE A 467 -17.69 10.16 15.07
CA ILE A 467 -17.88 10.92 16.33
C ILE A 467 -19.34 10.78 16.80
#